data_AF-A0AA97HJT7-F1
#
_entry.id   AF-A0AA97HJT7-F1
#
_cell.length_a   1.000
_cell.length_b   1.000
_cell.length_c   1.000
_cell.angle_alpha   90.00
_cell.angle_beta   90.00
_cell.angle_gamma   90.00
#
_symmetry.space_group_name_H-M   'P 1'
#
loop_
_entity.id
_entity.type
_entity.pdbx_description
1 polymer ?
#
loop_
_entity_poly.entity_id
_entity_poly.type
_entity_poly.pdbx_seq_one_letter_code
_entity_poly.pdbx_strand_id
1 'polypeptide(L)'
;MLMPTPCGSPLMPKRRSRSATMTEGGKSRVSSRAADHDFKPTATVTPFGIFLPQYNQLSLALVTSKLTADCIVDRLEDWWQQVKAQFPHIRRWVINADNGPENNSRRTQFMHRLVALAQREQITIQLAYIKSG
;
A
#
# COMPACT_ATOMS: atom_id res chain seq x y z
N MET A 1 16.92 -4.32 0.53
CA MET A 1 17.90 -5.37 0.87
C MET A 1 17.10 -6.60 1.26
N LEU A 2 17.34 -7.71 0.58
CA LEU A 2 16.78 -9.02 0.94
C LEU A 2 17.94 -10.01 0.96
N MET A 3 18.05 -10.74 2.07
CA MET A 3 18.61 -12.09 2.15
C MET A 3 17.61 -12.90 3.01
N PRO A 4 17.53 -14.22 2.80
CA PRO A 4 16.34 -15.00 3.15
C PRO A 4 16.40 -15.53 4.59
N THR A 5 15.25 -15.61 5.25
CA THR A 5 15.04 -16.52 6.39
C THR A 5 13.85 -17.43 6.11
N PRO A 6 13.94 -18.71 6.50
CA PRO A 6 12.86 -19.67 6.37
C PRO A 6 11.89 -19.55 7.57
N CYS A 7 10.75 -20.21 7.44
CA CYS A 7 9.73 -20.43 8.45
C CYS A 7 8.53 -19.47 8.39
N GLY A 8 7.35 -20.10 8.26
CA GLY A 8 6.11 -19.50 7.80
C GLY A 8 5.49 -18.49 8.76
N SER A 9 4.65 -17.64 8.17
CA SER A 9 3.64 -16.84 8.87
C SER A 9 2.52 -16.49 7.89
N PRO A 10 1.29 -16.33 8.38
CA PRO A 10 0.08 -16.55 7.59
C PRO A 10 -0.25 -15.40 6.63
N LEU A 11 -0.79 -15.80 5.48
CA LEU A 11 -1.39 -14.96 4.46
C LEU A 11 -2.44 -14.02 5.08
N MET A 12 -2.17 -12.71 5.15
CA MET A 12 -3.21 -11.75 5.52
C MET A 12 -4.16 -11.55 4.33
N PRO A 13 -5.48 -11.79 4.48
CA PRO A 13 -6.44 -11.45 3.46
C PRO A 13 -6.53 -9.93 3.35
N LYS A 14 -6.57 -9.41 2.11
CA LYS A 14 -6.86 -8.00 1.82
C LYS A 14 -8.28 -7.68 2.25
N ARG A 15 -8.47 -7.32 3.52
CA ARG A 15 -9.77 -6.97 4.09
C ARG A 15 -9.93 -5.46 3.99
N ARG A 16 -10.93 -5.04 3.22
CA ARG A 16 -11.42 -3.66 3.19
C ARG A 16 -11.96 -3.34 4.59
N SER A 17 -11.26 -2.52 5.36
CA SER A 17 -11.75 -2.07 6.66
C SER A 17 -12.81 -0.98 6.46
N ARG A 18 -13.99 -1.19 7.03
CA ARG A 18 -14.91 -0.09 7.35
C ARG A 18 -14.39 0.51 8.64
N SER A 19 -14.04 1.80 8.62
CA SER A 19 -13.67 2.54 9.82
C SER A 19 -14.93 2.81 10.63
N ALA A 20 -15.01 2.27 11.85
CA ALA A 20 -15.98 2.67 12.85
C ALA A 20 -15.24 3.48 13.92
N THR A 21 -15.68 4.70 14.18
CA THR A 21 -15.20 5.52 15.30
C THR A 21 -15.66 4.89 16.60
N MET A 22 -14.71 4.50 17.45
CA MET A 22 -14.98 4.03 18.81
C MET A 22 -15.07 5.26 19.73
N THR A 23 -16.22 5.46 20.35
CA THR A 23 -16.41 6.41 21.45
C THR A 23 -16.55 5.58 22.73
N GLU A 24 -15.70 5.85 23.72
CA GLU A 24 -15.80 5.21 25.03
C GLU A 24 -17.07 5.62 25.76
N GLY A 25 -17.78 4.67 26.36
CA GLY A 25 -18.74 4.95 27.44
C GLY A 25 -20.06 4.20 27.37
N GLY A 26 -20.25 3.26 28.30
CA GLY A 26 -21.58 2.91 28.81
C GLY A 26 -22.06 1.48 28.53
N LYS A 27 -22.00 0.63 29.57
CA LYS A 27 -22.78 -0.61 29.62
C LYS A 27 -24.27 -0.25 29.78
N SER A 28 -25.13 -0.68 28.86
CA SER A 28 -26.51 -1.08 29.20
C SER A 28 -27.10 -1.97 28.12
N ARG A 29 -27.68 -3.11 28.54
CA ARG A 29 -28.32 -4.10 27.68
C ARG A 29 -29.66 -3.55 27.22
N VAL A 30 -29.74 -3.09 25.99
CA VAL A 30 -31.01 -2.81 25.30
C VAL A 30 -30.94 -3.50 23.95
N SER A 31 -31.97 -4.28 23.62
CA SER A 31 -32.12 -4.97 22.34
C SER A 31 -32.13 -3.95 21.19
N SER A 32 -30.97 -3.67 20.62
CA SER A 32 -30.87 -2.86 19.42
C SER A 32 -31.27 -3.73 18.23
N ARG A 33 -32.45 -3.40 17.70
CA ARG A 33 -32.92 -3.84 16.40
C ARG A 33 -31.77 -3.60 15.41
N ALA A 34 -31.19 -4.67 14.86
CA ALA A 34 -30.10 -4.57 13.91
C ALA A 34 -30.60 -3.78 12.70
N ALA A 35 -30.25 -2.49 12.66
CA ALA A 35 -30.37 -1.68 11.46
C ALA A 35 -29.26 -2.12 10.50
N ASP A 36 -29.47 -3.30 9.92
CA ASP A 36 -28.79 -3.78 8.71
C ASP A 36 -29.30 -2.97 7.50
N HIS A 37 -29.16 -1.65 7.58
CA HIS A 37 -29.54 -0.73 6.52
C HIS A 37 -28.27 -0.29 5.82
N ASP A 38 -27.90 -1.08 4.82
CA ASP A 38 -27.34 -0.67 3.53
C ASP A 38 -26.71 0.75 3.50
N PHE A 39 -25.63 0.95 4.24
CA PHE A 39 -24.81 2.15 4.09
C PHE A 39 -24.08 2.05 2.76
N LYS A 40 -24.69 2.57 1.70
CA LYS A 40 -23.99 2.89 0.45
C LYS A 40 -22.85 3.84 0.81
N PRO A 41 -21.57 3.45 0.62
CA PRO A 41 -20.46 4.30 1.01
C PRO A 41 -20.54 5.64 0.25
N THR A 42 -20.67 6.75 0.96
CA THR A 42 -20.69 8.10 0.36
C THR A 42 -19.38 8.40 -0.38
N ALA A 43 -18.28 7.79 0.04
CA ALA A 43 -17.01 7.76 -0.68
C ALA A 43 -16.25 6.47 -0.36
N THR A 44 -15.46 5.97 -1.32
CA THR A 44 -14.53 4.85 -1.11
C THR A 44 -13.17 5.40 -0.71
N VAL A 45 -12.69 5.06 0.48
CA VAL A 45 -11.29 5.30 0.87
C VAL A 45 -10.52 4.00 0.78
N THR A 46 -9.42 4.02 0.02
CA THR A 46 -8.51 2.90 -0.15
C THR A 46 -7.18 3.24 0.55
N PRO A 47 -6.78 2.49 1.58
CA PRO A 47 -5.45 2.65 2.16
C PRO A 47 -4.37 2.15 1.20
N PHE A 48 -3.29 2.93 1.06
CA PHE A 48 -2.08 2.58 0.34
C PHE A 48 -0.89 2.66 1.30
N GLY A 49 -0.15 1.57 1.46
CA GLY A 49 0.95 1.47 2.41
C GLY A 49 2.29 1.21 1.75
N ILE A 50 3.34 1.89 2.21
CA ILE A 50 4.74 1.61 1.89
C ILE A 50 5.42 1.17 3.18
N PHE A 51 5.93 -0.05 3.19
CA PHE A 51 6.63 -0.61 4.34
C PHE A 51 8.12 -0.77 4.02
N LEU A 52 8.98 -0.29 4.93
CA LEU A 52 10.43 -0.48 4.89
C LEU A 52 10.84 -1.48 5.97
N PRO A 53 11.04 -2.77 5.63
CA PRO A 53 11.28 -3.81 6.63
C PRO A 53 12.52 -3.58 7.48
N GLN A 54 13.60 -3.07 6.87
CA GLN A 54 14.87 -2.82 7.55
C GLN A 54 14.74 -1.79 8.68
N TYR A 55 13.81 -0.85 8.55
CA TYR A 55 13.58 0.24 9.51
C TYR A 55 12.31 0.04 10.33
N ASN A 56 11.59 -1.07 10.11
CA ASN A 56 10.26 -1.33 10.68
C ASN A 56 9.30 -0.13 10.55
N GLN A 57 9.36 0.57 9.41
CA GLN A 57 8.63 1.81 9.19
C GLN A 57 7.50 1.61 8.18
N LEU A 58 6.28 1.98 8.56
CA LEU A 58 5.10 1.97 7.70
C LEU A 58 4.66 3.40 7.41
N SER A 59 4.61 3.77 6.13
CA SER A 59 3.98 4.99 5.63
C SER A 59 2.62 4.64 5.03
N LEU A 60 1.56 5.30 5.49
CA LEU A 60 0.19 5.05 5.03
C LEU A 60 -0.40 6.32 4.40
N ALA A 61 -0.96 6.17 3.20
CA ALA A 61 -1.74 7.20 2.52
C ALA A 61 -3.18 6.73 2.34
N LEU A 62 -4.14 7.64 2.49
CA LEU A 62 -5.54 7.38 2.20
C LEU A 62 -5.89 7.93 0.83
N VAL A 63 -6.29 7.05 -0.08
CA VAL A 63 -6.68 7.41 -1.44
C VAL A 63 -8.20 7.41 -1.53
N THR A 64 -8.80 8.57 -1.80
CA THR A 64 -10.26 8.73 -1.95
C THR A 64 -10.76 8.43 -3.37
N SER A 65 -9.82 8.20 -4.30
CA SER A 65 -10.08 7.82 -5.70
C SER A 65 -9.78 6.34 -5.94
N LYS A 66 -9.96 5.89 -7.20
CA LYS A 66 -9.53 4.55 -7.61
C LYS A 66 -8.01 4.47 -7.56
N LEU A 67 -7.49 3.41 -6.94
CA LEU A 67 -6.05 3.11 -6.92
C LEU A 67 -5.59 2.57 -8.28
N THR A 68 -5.29 3.47 -9.22
CA THR A 68 -4.76 3.15 -10.56
C THR A 68 -3.23 3.02 -10.56
N ALA A 69 -2.65 2.51 -11.64
CA ALA A 69 -1.20 2.50 -11.86
C ALA A 69 -0.56 3.90 -11.67
N ASP A 70 -1.15 4.95 -12.24
CA ASP A 70 -0.66 6.32 -12.08
C ASP A 70 -0.71 6.76 -10.62
N CYS A 71 -1.85 6.52 -9.95
CA CYS A 71 -2.01 6.87 -8.53
C CYS A 71 -0.94 6.19 -7.66
N ILE A 72 -0.64 4.91 -7.90
CA ILE A 72 0.39 4.18 -7.16
C ILE A 72 1.76 4.82 -7.34
N VAL A 73 2.15 5.16 -8.57
CA VAL A 73 3.46 5.78 -8.83
C VAL A 73 3.53 7.20 -8.27
N ASP A 74 2.44 7.97 -8.34
CA ASP A 74 2.36 9.30 -7.72
C ASP A 74 2.54 9.19 -6.20
N ARG A 75 1.89 8.22 -5.54
CA ARG A 75 2.06 8.02 -4.09
C ARG A 75 3.48 7.56 -3.73
N LEU A 76 4.12 6.75 -4.56
CA LEU A 76 5.52 6.35 -4.37
C LEU A 76 6.48 7.53 -4.49
N GLU A 77 6.26 8.39 -5.48
CA GLU A 77 7.02 9.63 -5.67
C GLU A 77 6.85 10.58 -4.48
N ASP A 78 5.61 10.87 -4.09
CA ASP A 78 5.30 11.75 -2.96
C ASP A 78 5.98 11.27 -1.67
N TRP A 79 5.94 9.96 -1.42
CA TRP A 79 6.62 9.34 -0.28
C TRP A 79 8.13 9.53 -0.39
N TRP A 80 8.73 9.28 -1.56
CA TRP A 80 10.17 9.44 -1.73
C TRP A 80 10.63 10.87 -1.49
N GLN A 81 9.90 11.87 -1.98
CA GLN A 81 10.25 13.28 -1.76
C GLN A 81 10.32 13.63 -0.26
N GLN A 82 9.50 12.99 0.57
CA GLN A 82 9.49 13.21 2.02
C GLN A 82 10.68 12.56 2.74
N VAL A 83 11.14 11.40 2.26
CA VAL A 83 12.16 10.61 2.97
C VAL A 83 13.54 10.66 2.33
N LYS A 84 13.67 11.10 1.07
CA LYS A 84 14.93 11.03 0.30
C LYS A 84 16.11 11.70 0.99
N ALA A 85 15.86 12.80 1.72
CA ALA A 85 16.90 13.53 2.46
C ALA A 85 17.50 12.68 3.59
N GLN A 86 16.75 11.74 4.15
CA GLN A 86 17.18 10.81 5.19
C GLN A 86 17.97 9.62 4.59
N PHE A 87 17.85 9.39 3.28
CA PHE A 87 18.42 8.26 2.57
C PHE A 87 19.31 8.67 1.37
N PRO A 88 20.30 9.56 1.55
CA PRO A 88 21.05 10.17 0.43
C PRO A 88 21.87 9.17 -0.40
N HIS A 89 22.21 8.02 0.18
CA HIS A 89 23.00 6.97 -0.46
C HIS A 89 22.14 5.90 -1.16
N ILE A 90 20.82 5.94 -0.99
CA ILE A 90 19.93 4.94 -1.58
C ILE A 90 19.70 5.26 -3.05
N ARG A 91 20.25 4.42 -3.92
CA ARG A 91 20.11 4.49 -5.38
C ARG A 91 19.30 3.34 -5.97
N ARG A 92 18.85 2.39 -5.15
CA ARG A 92 18.15 1.19 -5.61
C ARG A 92 16.94 0.91 -4.74
N TRP A 93 15.79 0.74 -5.40
CA TRP A 93 14.55 0.30 -4.78
C TRP A 93 14.26 -1.13 -5.21
N VAL A 94 13.83 -1.94 -4.25
CA VAL A 94 13.25 -3.26 -4.51
C VAL A 94 11.82 -3.19 -4.04
N ILE A 95 10.88 -3.15 -4.99
CA ILE A 95 9.45 -3.06 -4.71
C ILE A 95 8.88 -4.48 -4.72
N ASN A 96 8.35 -4.90 -3.58
CA ASN A 96 7.60 -6.13 -3.44
C ASN A 96 6.10 -5.79 -3.44
N ALA A 97 5.43 -6.04 -4.56
CA ALA A 97 4.01 -5.78 -4.74
C ALA A 97 3.26 -7.08 -5.03
N ASP A 98 1.98 -7.13 -4.66
CA ASP A 98 1.09 -8.29 -4.84
C ASP A 98 0.73 -8.61 -6.30
N ASN A 99 1.26 -7.84 -7.27
CA ASN A 99 1.01 -7.97 -8.72
C ASN A 99 -0.50 -8.01 -9.09
N GLY A 100 -1.33 -7.32 -8.30
CA GLY A 100 -2.71 -7.01 -8.65
C GLY A 100 -2.84 -6.27 -10.00
N PRO A 101 -4.07 -6.14 -10.52
CA PRO A 101 -4.32 -5.70 -11.89
C PRO A 101 -3.77 -4.31 -12.25
N GLU A 102 -3.50 -3.47 -11.24
CA GLU A 102 -3.06 -2.09 -11.36
C GLU A 102 -1.55 -1.91 -11.09
N ASN A 103 -0.86 -2.90 -10.51
CA ASN A 103 0.58 -2.87 -10.19
C ASN A 103 1.35 -4.08 -10.77
N ASN A 104 0.74 -4.79 -11.72
CA ASN A 104 1.37 -5.91 -12.41
C ASN A 104 2.36 -5.41 -13.47
N SER A 105 3.54 -6.01 -13.52
CA SER A 105 4.60 -5.68 -14.50
C SER A 105 4.22 -5.97 -15.95
N ARG A 106 3.15 -6.75 -16.21
CA ARG A 106 2.60 -6.98 -17.55
C ARG A 106 1.76 -5.80 -18.06
N ARG A 107 1.38 -4.85 -17.18
CA ARG A 107 0.69 -3.61 -17.57
C ARG A 107 1.70 -2.59 -18.05
N THR A 108 1.51 -2.11 -19.27
CA THR A 108 2.39 -1.14 -19.92
C THR A 108 2.47 0.19 -19.15
N GLN A 109 1.34 0.70 -18.65
CA GLN A 109 1.29 2.00 -17.97
C GLN A 109 2.08 2.00 -16.66
N PHE A 110 1.93 0.98 -15.81
CA PHE A 110 2.63 0.90 -14.54
C PHE A 110 4.15 0.86 -14.74
N MET A 111 4.61 0.00 -15.67
CA MET A 111 6.03 -0.08 -16.02
C MET A 111 6.55 1.23 -16.62
N HIS A 112 5.80 1.85 -17.54
CA HIS A 112 6.18 3.13 -18.15
C HIS A 112 6.37 4.22 -17.09
N ARG A 113 5.42 4.34 -16.15
CA ARG A 113 5.49 5.31 -15.05
C ARG A 113 6.67 5.03 -14.11
N LEU A 114 6.96 3.77 -13.79
CA LEU A 114 8.13 3.41 -12.99
C LEU A 114 9.46 3.73 -13.69
N VAL A 115 9.55 3.48 -15.00
CA VAL A 115 10.76 3.81 -15.78
C VAL A 115 10.97 5.32 -15.80
N ALA A 116 9.91 6.11 -16.03
CA ALA A 116 9.98 7.57 -15.98
C ALA A 116 10.43 8.09 -14.60
N LEU A 117 9.87 7.52 -13.52
CA LEU A 117 10.28 7.81 -12.14
C LEU A 117 11.77 7.48 -11.91
N ALA A 118 12.20 6.29 -12.33
CA ALA A 118 13.58 5.83 -12.20
C ALA A 118 14.58 6.76 -12.90
N GLN A 119 14.23 7.20 -14.12
CA GLN A 119 15.03 8.16 -14.88
C GLN A 119 15.09 9.53 -14.22
N ARG A 120 13.96 10.05 -13.74
CA ARG A 120 13.91 11.38 -13.10
C ARG A 120 14.70 11.42 -11.80
N GLU A 121 14.55 10.40 -10.95
CA GLU A 121 15.20 10.36 -9.63
C GLU A 121 16.61 9.74 -9.67
N GLN A 122 17.06 9.26 -10.84
CA GLN A 122 18.34 8.57 -11.01
C GLN A 122 18.50 7.40 -10.04
N ILE A 123 17.45 6.58 -9.96
CA ILE A 123 17.39 5.36 -9.13
C ILE A 123 17.15 4.13 -9.99
N THR A 124 17.62 2.98 -9.53
CA THR A 124 17.29 1.68 -10.11
C THR A 124 16.07 1.10 -9.39
N ILE A 125 15.01 0.79 -10.12
CA ILE A 125 13.82 0.12 -9.56
C ILE A 125 13.80 -1.34 -10.00
N GLN A 126 13.71 -2.25 -9.04
CA GLN A 126 13.53 -3.69 -9.26
C GLN A 126 12.20 -4.14 -8.70
N LEU A 127 11.40 -4.82 -9.50
CA LEU A 127 10.16 -5.46 -9.06
C LEU A 127 10.49 -6.89 -8.60
N ALA A 128 10.21 -7.20 -7.34
CA ALA A 128 10.33 -8.56 -6.83
C ALA A 128 9.08 -9.36 -7.21
N TYR A 129 9.29 -10.53 -7.83
CA TYR A 129 8.22 -11.47 -8.12
C TYR A 129 8.35 -12.67 -7.17
N ILE A 130 7.47 -12.74 -6.17
CA ILE A 130 7.39 -13.91 -5.31
C ILE A 130 6.43 -14.90 -5.97
N LYS A 131 6.97 -16.00 -6.50
CA LYS A 131 6.16 -17.20 -6.77
C LYS A 131 5.91 -17.87 -5.42
N SER A 132 4.66 -17.91 -4.99
CA SER A 132 4.21 -18.89 -4.00
C SER A 132 4.34 -20.26 -4.66
N GLY A 133 5.35 -21.03 -4.28
CA GLY A 133 5.49 -22.45 -4.61
C GLY A 133 4.80 -23.31 -3.57
#